data_AF-A0A9W4Z9V9-F1
#
_entry.id   AF-A0A9W4Z9V9-F1
#
_cell.length_a   1.000
_cell.length_b   1.000
_cell.length_c   1.000
_cell.angle_alpha   90.00
_cell.angle_beta   90.00
_cell.angle_gamma   90.00
#
_symmetry.space_group_name_H-M   'P 1'
#
loop_
_entity.id
_entity.type
_entity.pdbx_description
1 polymer ?
#
loop_
_entity_poly.entity_id
_entity_poly.type
_entity_poly.pdbx_seq_one_letter_code
_entity_poly.pdbx_strand_id
1 'polypeptide(L)'
;MKKQLLALSAFITLVAPLPTVALAHEKTEGHNVNIIQYWSAEDKHSEGVNSHLWIVNRAIDIMSRNTTLVKQDQVVLLNEWRTDVENGIYSADHENPYYDNSTFASHFYDPDDGSTYIPFAKQAKETGAKYFKLAGESYKNKDMKQAFFYLEPV
;
A
#
# COMPACT_ATOMS: atom_id res chain seq x y z
N MET A 1 16.33 7.58 -67.43
CA MET A 1 14.97 7.31 -66.90
C MET A 1 15.06 6.99 -65.41
N LYS A 2 14.27 7.75 -64.63
CA LYS A 2 13.88 7.68 -63.19
C LYS A 2 14.71 6.85 -62.19
N LYS A 3 15.39 7.55 -61.28
CA LYS A 3 15.79 7.05 -59.95
C LYS A 3 14.56 7.09 -59.04
N GLN A 4 14.19 5.97 -58.42
CA GLN A 4 13.16 5.94 -57.39
C GLN A 4 13.80 6.20 -56.04
N LEU A 5 13.43 7.33 -55.41
CA LEU A 5 13.72 7.60 -54.00
C LEU A 5 12.57 7.02 -53.18
N LEU A 6 12.85 6.02 -52.35
CA LEU A 6 11.95 5.60 -51.28
C LEU A 6 12.19 6.54 -50.09
N ALA A 7 11.23 7.42 -49.82
CA ALA A 7 11.23 8.24 -48.63
C ALA A 7 10.75 7.38 -47.45
N LEU A 8 11.65 7.08 -46.51
CA LEU A 8 11.31 6.44 -45.25
C LEU A 8 10.86 7.53 -44.27
N SER A 9 9.54 7.70 -44.12
CA SER A 9 8.97 8.60 -43.13
C SER A 9 9.05 7.95 -41.73
N ALA A 10 10.01 8.40 -40.92
CA ALA A 10 10.10 8.05 -39.52
C ALA A 10 9.11 8.90 -38.72
N PHE A 11 8.05 8.29 -38.19
CA PHE A 11 7.20 8.89 -37.18
C PHE A 11 7.89 8.76 -35.82
N ILE A 12 8.43 9.86 -35.30
CA ILE A 12 8.88 9.94 -33.91
C ILE A 12 7.66 10.41 -33.11
N THR A 13 6.95 9.47 -32.49
CA THR A 13 5.96 9.80 -31.47
C THR A 13 6.69 10.18 -30.18
N LEU A 14 6.84 11.48 -29.95
CA LEU A 14 7.34 12.03 -28.70
C LEU A 14 6.28 11.79 -27.62
N VAL A 15 6.35 10.64 -26.94
CA VAL A 15 5.52 10.38 -25.75
C VAL A 15 6.15 11.17 -24.61
N ALA A 16 5.65 12.39 -24.37
CA ALA A 16 5.99 13.12 -23.17
C ALA A 16 5.46 12.33 -21.95
N PRO A 17 6.28 12.04 -20.94
CA PRO A 17 5.77 11.48 -19.69
C PRO A 17 4.88 12.54 -19.04
N LEU A 18 3.57 12.29 -19.02
CA LEU A 18 2.65 13.11 -18.24
C LEU A 18 3.06 12.95 -16.77
N PRO A 19 3.37 14.05 -16.04
CA PRO A 19 3.60 13.94 -14.61
C PRO A 19 2.29 13.46 -13.98
N THR A 20 2.25 12.20 -13.55
CA THR A 20 1.17 11.67 -12.71
C THR A 20 1.32 12.33 -11.35
N VAL A 21 0.71 13.50 -11.19
CA VAL A 21 0.55 14.14 -9.89
C VAL A 21 -0.46 13.28 -9.13
N ALA A 22 -0.02 12.64 -8.05
CA ALA A 22 -0.92 11.98 -7.12
C ALA A 22 -1.60 13.09 -6.29
N LEU A 23 -2.85 13.40 -6.62
CA LEU A 23 -3.66 14.31 -5.84
C LEU A 23 -4.53 13.47 -4.90
N ALA A 24 -4.38 13.68 -3.59
CA ALA A 24 -5.38 13.22 -2.63
C ALA A 24 -6.68 14.00 -2.89
N HIS A 25 -7.78 13.29 -3.14
CA HIS A 25 -9.07 13.92 -3.39
C HIS A 25 -9.74 14.24 -2.05
N GLU A 26 -9.61 15.48 -1.57
CA GLU A 26 -10.26 15.94 -0.35
C GLU A 26 -11.73 16.28 -0.63
N LYS A 27 -12.66 15.59 0.04
CA LYS A 27 -14.09 15.94 0.00
C LYS A 27 -14.34 17.10 0.97
N THR A 28 -14.50 18.31 0.44
CA THR A 28 -14.75 19.52 1.25
C THR A 28 -16.22 19.61 1.65
N GLU A 29 -16.57 19.08 2.82
CA GLU A 29 -17.82 19.42 3.50
C GLU A 29 -17.49 20.20 4.78
N GLY A 30 -17.96 21.45 4.83
CA GLY A 30 -17.61 22.39 5.89
C GLY A 30 -18.25 22.02 7.22
N HIS A 31 -17.47 21.46 8.14
CA HIS A 31 -17.75 21.40 9.57
C HIS A 31 -16.43 21.39 10.35
N ASN A 32 -16.41 22.00 11.54
CA ASN A 32 -15.28 22.10 12.45
C ASN A 32 -14.35 20.89 12.36
N VAL A 33 -13.17 21.07 11.75
CA VAL A 33 -12.19 20.00 11.56
C VAL A 33 -11.66 19.63 12.94
N ASN A 34 -12.29 18.63 13.55
CA ASN A 34 -11.62 17.83 14.55
C ASN A 34 -10.43 17.23 13.80
N ILE A 35 -9.20 17.63 14.16
CA ILE A 35 -8.01 17.07 13.54
C ILE A 35 -7.92 15.63 14.05
N ILE A 36 -8.54 14.74 13.29
CA ILE A 36 -8.45 13.32 13.49
C ILE A 36 -7.02 12.93 13.08
N GLN A 37 -6.16 12.68 14.07
CA GLN A 37 -4.77 12.25 13.83
C GLN A 37 -4.68 10.73 13.70
N TYR A 38 -5.31 10.17 12.65
CA TYR A 38 -5.07 8.78 12.22
C TYR A 38 -5.15 8.68 10.70
N TRP A 39 -4.51 7.67 10.12
CA TRP A 39 -4.66 7.33 8.71
C TRP A 39 -5.92 6.49 8.54
N SER A 40 -6.80 6.85 7.62
CA SER A 40 -8.09 6.17 7.47
C SER A 40 -7.98 4.84 6.73
N ALA A 41 -8.90 3.92 7.01
CA ALA A 41 -9.07 2.66 6.28
C ALA A 41 -10.55 2.34 5.98
N GLU A 42 -11.40 3.35 5.79
CA GLU A 42 -12.87 3.23 5.82
C GLU A 42 -13.47 2.42 4.66
N ASP A 43 -12.77 2.33 3.53
CA ASP A 43 -13.17 1.51 2.38
C ASP A 43 -12.01 0.63 1.95
N LYS A 44 -12.30 -0.63 1.71
CA LYS A 44 -11.30 -1.65 1.38
C LYS A 44 -10.55 -1.39 0.07
N HIS A 45 -11.20 -0.78 -0.92
CA HIS A 45 -10.71 -0.69 -2.30
C HIS A 45 -10.67 0.75 -2.84
N SER A 46 -10.96 1.76 -2.00
CA SER A 46 -11.03 3.17 -2.41
C SER A 46 -10.05 4.06 -1.64
N GLU A 47 -9.02 4.54 -2.33
CA GLU A 47 -8.03 5.48 -1.78
C GLU A 47 -8.65 6.77 -1.24
N GLY A 48 -9.83 7.19 -1.73
CA GLY A 48 -10.48 8.44 -1.33
C GLY A 48 -10.91 8.49 0.14
N VAL A 49 -11.05 7.32 0.78
CA VAL A 49 -11.35 7.19 2.22
C VAL A 49 -10.45 6.15 2.90
N ASN A 50 -9.39 5.70 2.23
CA ASN A 50 -8.41 4.76 2.76
C ASN A 50 -6.99 5.29 2.50
N SER A 51 -6.48 6.00 3.49
CA SER A 51 -5.13 6.57 3.45
C SER A 51 -4.05 5.50 3.54
N HIS A 52 -4.27 4.40 4.26
CA HIS A 52 -3.34 3.26 4.29
C HIS A 52 -3.14 2.68 2.88
N LEU A 53 -4.23 2.43 2.16
CA LEU A 53 -4.22 1.96 0.78
C LEU A 53 -3.54 2.97 -0.15
N TRP A 54 -3.82 4.26 0.02
CA TRP A 54 -3.15 5.30 -0.76
C TRP A 54 -1.62 5.25 -0.55
N ILE A 55 -1.14 5.14 0.69
CA ILE A 55 0.29 5.03 1.01
C ILE A 55 0.91 3.81 0.30
N VAL A 56 0.30 2.64 0.42
CA VAL A 56 0.79 1.40 -0.19
C VAL A 56 0.81 1.51 -1.72
N ASN A 57 -0.25 2.06 -2.33
CA ASN A 57 -0.29 2.24 -3.78
C ASN A 57 0.78 3.22 -4.28
N ARG A 58 1.05 4.31 -3.54
CA ARG A 58 2.16 5.22 -3.87
C ARG A 58 3.52 4.54 -3.70
N ALA A 59 3.69 3.64 -2.73
CA ALA A 59 4.91 2.84 -2.59
C ALA A 59 5.11 1.90 -3.80
N ILE A 60 4.04 1.25 -4.28
CA ILE A 60 4.06 0.42 -5.49
C ILE A 60 4.39 1.28 -6.73
N ASP A 61 3.87 2.51 -6.83
CA ASP A 61 4.22 3.43 -7.91
C ASP A 61 5.71 3.82 -7.88
N ILE A 62 6.27 4.07 -6.70
CA ILE A 62 7.71 4.33 -6.53
C ILE A 62 8.53 3.12 -6.97
N MET A 63 8.13 1.91 -6.59
CA MET A 63 8.77 0.66 -7.03
C MET A 63 8.72 0.50 -8.55
N SER A 64 7.57 0.79 -9.16
CA SER A 64 7.34 0.68 -10.61
C SER A 64 8.20 1.67 -11.42
N ARG A 65 8.45 2.87 -10.86
CA ARG A 65 9.30 3.89 -11.48
C ARG A 65 10.79 3.62 -11.33
N ASN A 66 11.19 2.73 -10.42
CA ASN A 66 12.59 2.41 -10.21
C ASN A 66 13.10 1.43 -11.29
N THR A 67 13.97 1.90 -12.17
CA THR A 67 14.52 1.10 -13.28
C THR A 67 15.93 0.56 -13.00
N THR A 68 16.43 0.66 -11.77
CA THR A 68 17.84 0.35 -11.45
C THR A 68 18.01 -0.80 -10.46
N LEU A 69 17.14 -0.91 -9.47
CA LEU A 69 17.25 -1.87 -8.36
C LEU A 69 16.03 -2.76 -8.23
N VAL A 70 14.84 -2.22 -8.43
CA VAL A 70 13.58 -2.97 -8.25
C VAL A 70 13.41 -3.96 -9.38
N LYS A 71 13.18 -5.22 -9.02
CA LYS A 71 12.76 -6.25 -9.98
C LYS A 71 11.26 -6.10 -10.24
N GLN A 72 10.91 -5.84 -11.50
CA GLN A 72 9.54 -5.49 -11.88
C GLN A 72 8.55 -6.67 -11.74
N ASP A 73 9.04 -7.91 -11.67
CA ASP A 73 8.23 -9.08 -11.33
C ASP A 73 7.59 -8.97 -9.94
N GLN A 74 8.23 -8.29 -8.99
CA GLN A 74 7.68 -8.05 -7.65
C GLN A 74 6.47 -7.10 -7.69
N VAL A 75 6.53 -6.07 -8.56
CA VAL A 75 5.40 -5.17 -8.80
C VAL A 75 4.24 -5.92 -9.46
N VAL A 76 4.54 -6.82 -10.40
CA VAL A 76 3.51 -7.67 -11.03
C VAL A 76 2.82 -8.55 -9.99
N LEU A 77 3.58 -9.20 -9.10
CA LEU A 77 3.02 -10.02 -8.02
C LEU A 77 2.12 -9.22 -7.07
N LEU A 78 2.54 -8.03 -6.66
CA LEU A 78 1.73 -7.15 -5.80
C LEU A 78 0.39 -6.77 -6.47
N ASN A 79 0.39 -6.56 -7.78
CA ASN A 79 -0.83 -6.27 -8.53
C ASN A 79 -1.70 -7.51 -8.79
N GLU A 80 -1.10 -8.68 -8.99
CA GLU A 80 -1.81 -9.95 -9.15
C GLU A 80 -2.59 -10.31 -7.87
N TRP A 81 -1.99 -10.08 -6.70
CA TRP A 81 -2.57 -10.38 -5.39
C TRP A 81 -3.12 -9.14 -4.67
N ARG A 82 -3.42 -8.08 -5.42
CA ARG A 82 -3.89 -6.79 -4.92
C ARG A 82 -5.08 -6.90 -3.96
N THR A 83 -6.07 -7.71 -4.32
CA THR A 83 -7.26 -7.91 -3.49
C THR A 83 -6.91 -8.42 -2.09
N ASP A 84 -5.91 -9.31 -1.97
CA ASP A 84 -5.51 -9.86 -0.68
C ASP A 84 -4.65 -8.86 0.12
N VAL A 85 -3.81 -8.07 -0.54
CA VAL A 85 -3.12 -6.92 0.08
C VAL A 85 -4.15 -5.93 0.65
N GLU A 86 -5.13 -5.53 -0.14
CA GLU A 86 -6.19 -4.58 0.24
C GLU A 86 -7.07 -5.14 1.37
N ASN A 87 -7.35 -6.45 1.36
CA ASN A 87 -8.02 -7.13 2.48
C ASN A 87 -7.20 -7.04 3.77
N GLY A 88 -5.89 -7.26 3.71
CA GLY A 88 -4.98 -7.17 4.87
C GLY A 88 -4.99 -5.78 5.48
N ILE A 89 -4.81 -4.76 4.63
CA ILE A 89 -4.84 -3.34 5.01
C ILE A 89 -6.14 -3.00 5.73
N TYR A 90 -7.29 -3.39 5.16
CA TYR A 90 -8.59 -3.07 5.74
C TYR A 90 -8.86 -3.83 7.04
N SER A 91 -8.54 -5.12 7.10
CA SER A 91 -8.83 -5.96 8.28
C SER A 91 -8.11 -5.49 9.54
N ALA A 92 -6.99 -4.77 9.42
CA ALA A 92 -6.24 -4.19 10.54
C ALA A 92 -7.12 -3.37 11.49
N ASP A 93 -8.04 -2.58 10.93
CA ASP A 93 -8.92 -1.65 11.66
C ASP A 93 -10.32 -2.19 11.96
N HIS A 94 -10.68 -3.36 11.40
CA HIS A 94 -12.08 -3.79 11.35
C HIS A 94 -12.34 -5.14 12.04
N GLU A 95 -11.31 -5.95 12.27
CA GLU A 95 -11.49 -7.33 12.69
C GLU A 95 -10.54 -7.73 13.83
N ASN A 96 -11.02 -8.61 14.71
CA ASN A 96 -10.14 -9.28 15.67
C ASN A 96 -9.28 -10.34 14.96
N PRO A 97 -8.02 -10.54 15.39
CA PRO A 97 -7.38 -9.91 16.55
C PRO A 97 -6.70 -8.57 16.28
N TYR A 98 -6.80 -8.00 15.07
CA TYR A 98 -5.96 -6.89 14.61
C TYR A 98 -6.28 -5.54 15.24
N TYR A 99 -7.56 -5.25 15.51
CA TYR A 99 -7.98 -4.00 16.15
C TYR A 99 -8.07 -4.07 17.69
N ASP A 100 -7.55 -5.15 18.30
CA ASP A 100 -7.51 -5.36 19.75
C ASP A 100 -8.85 -5.12 20.46
N ASN A 101 -9.92 -5.79 20.04
CA ASN A 101 -11.27 -5.59 20.58
C ASN A 101 -11.74 -4.12 20.52
N SER A 102 -11.46 -3.44 19.40
CA SER A 102 -11.75 -2.01 19.17
C SER A 102 -10.97 -1.05 20.08
N THR A 103 -9.88 -1.51 20.69
CA THR A 103 -8.94 -0.61 21.37
C THR A 103 -7.91 -0.05 20.40
N PHE A 104 -7.47 -0.81 19.39
CA PHE A 104 -6.38 -0.44 18.48
C PHE A 104 -5.01 -0.34 19.17
N ALA A 105 -4.82 -0.99 20.32
CA ALA A 105 -3.57 -0.93 21.08
C ALA A 105 -2.33 -1.28 20.23
N SER A 106 -2.44 -2.28 19.37
CA SER A 106 -1.36 -2.74 18.51
C SER A 106 -1.06 -1.83 17.32
N HIS A 107 -1.81 -0.75 17.12
CA HIS A 107 -1.59 0.26 16.07
C HIS A 107 -0.69 1.41 16.54
N PHE A 108 -0.34 1.41 17.82
CA PHE A 108 0.53 2.42 18.42
C PHE A 108 1.86 1.81 18.86
N TYR A 109 2.89 2.64 18.81
CA TYR A 109 4.22 2.32 19.32
C TYR A 109 4.94 3.60 19.69
N ASP A 110 5.29 3.74 20.97
CA ASP A 110 6.22 4.75 21.44
C ASP A 110 7.65 4.20 21.34
N PRO A 111 8.55 4.80 20.54
CA PRO A 111 9.92 4.31 20.39
C PRO A 111 10.81 4.56 21.62
N ASP A 112 10.45 5.49 22.51
CA ASP A 112 11.29 5.86 23.66
C ASP A 112 11.25 4.79 24.76
N ASP A 113 10.07 4.20 25.02
CA ASP A 113 9.89 3.15 26.01
C ASP A 113 9.47 1.79 25.42
N GLY A 114 9.16 1.76 24.12
CA GLY A 114 8.81 0.56 23.38
C GLY A 114 7.38 0.07 23.63
N SER A 115 6.50 0.89 24.19
CA SER A 115 5.15 0.54 24.63
C SER A 115 4.05 1.02 23.68
N THR A 116 2.82 0.68 24.00
CA THR A 116 1.60 1.32 23.48
C THR A 116 0.88 2.00 24.65
N TYR A 117 -0.16 2.79 24.37
CA TYR A 117 -0.88 3.56 25.38
C TYR A 117 -1.69 2.70 26.38
N ILE A 118 -1.90 1.41 26.12
CA ILE A 118 -2.47 0.45 27.08
C ILE A 118 -1.35 -0.36 27.75
N PRO A 119 -1.22 -0.30 29.09
CA PRO A 119 -0.24 -1.10 29.81
C PRO A 119 -0.33 -2.60 29.48
N PHE A 120 0.82 -3.21 29.20
CA PHE A 120 0.99 -4.64 28.89
C PHE A 120 0.32 -5.14 27.59
N ALA A 121 -0.31 -4.26 26.81
CA ALA A 121 -0.87 -4.63 25.51
C ALA A 121 0.24 -4.80 24.45
N LYS A 122 -0.13 -5.41 23.33
CA LYS A 122 0.73 -5.55 22.15
C LYS A 122 0.85 -4.20 21.44
N GLN A 123 2.00 -3.95 20.83
CA GLN A 123 2.33 -2.71 20.12
C GLN A 123 2.68 -2.93 18.65
N ALA A 124 2.76 -1.86 17.86
CA ALA A 124 2.88 -1.93 16.40
C ALA A 124 4.17 -2.58 15.90
N LYS A 125 5.30 -2.34 16.56
CA LYS A 125 6.59 -2.92 16.16
C LYS A 125 6.61 -4.44 16.27
N GLU A 126 6.11 -5.03 17.34
CA GLU A 126 6.06 -6.50 17.49
C GLU A 126 4.95 -7.13 16.64
N THR A 127 3.82 -6.44 16.51
CA THR A 127 2.67 -6.93 15.73
C THR A 127 2.95 -6.89 14.24
N GLY A 128 3.49 -5.78 13.72
CA GLY A 128 3.90 -5.65 12.32
C GLY A 128 5.01 -6.66 11.97
N ALA A 129 6.00 -6.83 12.84
CA ALA A 129 7.07 -7.82 12.62
C ALA A 129 6.57 -9.27 12.64
N LYS A 130 5.56 -9.59 13.46
CA LYS A 130 4.90 -10.91 13.47
C LYS A 130 4.28 -11.20 12.11
N TYR A 131 3.48 -10.27 11.59
CA TYR A 131 2.78 -10.51 10.33
C TYR A 131 3.71 -10.48 9.11
N PHE A 132 4.74 -9.64 9.12
CA PHE A 132 5.81 -9.70 8.11
C PHE A 132 6.46 -11.10 8.04
N LYS A 133 6.72 -11.74 9.18
CA LYS A 133 7.26 -13.11 9.22
C LYS A 133 6.24 -14.13 8.68
N LEU A 134 4.98 -14.03 9.08
CA LEU A 134 3.91 -14.92 8.60
C LEU A 134 3.70 -14.80 7.09
N ALA A 135 3.71 -13.57 6.56
CA ALA A 135 3.66 -13.31 5.12
C ALA A 135 4.82 -14.01 4.39
N GLY A 136 6.04 -13.85 4.90
CA GLY A 136 7.22 -14.51 4.33
C GLY A 136 7.18 -16.03 4.41
N GLU A 137 6.63 -16.61 5.48
CA GLU A 137 6.43 -18.05 5.64
C GLU A 137 5.38 -18.58 4.66
N SER A 138 4.21 -17.94 4.57
CA SER A 138 3.17 -18.27 3.58
C SER A 138 3.71 -18.16 2.15
N TYR A 139 4.49 -17.13 1.85
CA TYR A 139 5.11 -16.94 0.54
C TYR A 139 6.04 -18.11 0.17
N LYS A 140 6.91 -18.52 1.10
CA LYS A 140 7.81 -19.68 0.91
C LYS A 140 7.03 -20.99 0.71
N ASN A 141 5.89 -21.11 1.37
CA ASN A 141 5.00 -22.28 1.27
C ASN A 141 4.07 -22.24 0.05
N LYS A 142 4.22 -21.23 -0.83
CA LYS A 142 3.41 -21.00 -2.03
C LYS A 142 1.93 -20.68 -1.75
N ASP A 143 1.60 -20.31 -0.52
CA ASP A 143 0.27 -19.81 -0.16
C ASP A 143 0.22 -18.30 -0.39
N MET A 144 0.05 -17.90 -1.65
CA MET A 144 0.12 -16.50 -2.04
C MET A 144 -1.01 -15.68 -1.43
N LYS A 145 -2.23 -16.21 -1.39
CA LYS A 145 -3.38 -15.53 -0.81
C LYS A 145 -3.08 -15.12 0.63
N GLN A 146 -2.60 -16.07 1.44
CA GLN A 146 -2.27 -15.80 2.83
C GLN A 146 -1.02 -14.90 2.97
N ALA A 147 -0.04 -15.05 2.08
CA ALA A 147 1.16 -14.24 2.08
C ALA A 147 0.86 -12.74 1.87
N PHE A 148 0.06 -12.42 0.86
CA PHE A 148 -0.29 -11.03 0.53
C PHE A 148 -1.30 -10.44 1.51
N PHE A 149 -2.19 -11.24 2.09
CA PHE A 149 -3.04 -10.81 3.20
C PHE A 149 -2.24 -10.43 4.46
N TYR A 150 -1.23 -11.22 4.84
CA TYR A 150 -0.40 -10.92 6.01
C TYR A 150 0.68 -9.85 5.78
N LEU A 151 0.83 -9.34 4.56
CA LEU A 151 1.92 -8.40 4.27
C LEU A 151 1.70 -7.03 4.91
N GLU A 152 0.44 -6.58 5.05
CA GLU A 152 0.07 -5.23 5.50
C GLU A 152 -1.03 -5.14 6.62
N PRO A 153 -0.97 -5.88 7.75
CA PRO A 153 -2.10 -5.91 8.71
C PRO A 153 -1.96 -5.03 9.97
N VAL A 154 -1.06 -4.03 10.01
CA VAL A 154 -0.88 -3.11 11.17
C VAL A 154 -0.45 -1.72 10.70
#